data_AF-A0A974C1E4-F1
#
_entry.id   AF-A0A974C1E4-F1
#
_cell.length_a   1.000
_cell.length_b   1.000
_cell.length_c   1.000
_cell.angle_alpha   90.00
_cell.angle_beta   90.00
_cell.angle_gamma   90.00
#
_symmetry.space_group_name_H-M   'P 1'
#
loop_
_entity.id
_entity.type
_entity.pdbx_description
1 polymer ?
#
loop_
_entity_poly.entity_id
_entity_poly.type
_entity_poly.pdbx_seq_one_letter_code
_entity_poly.pdbx_strand_id
1 'polypeptide(L)'
;MFRTKTVGIFTREDAEVYKWLTDCLLDLSCVKNTESFPISNSNWSFKEDVNKCTFAILYHSQTRGRINVTDVTDSLYDKELDYLSNTLGKSNVIVIIDNLDDSNDNAKERIQSEQKSIKEKAAGLFLFSKNDTNTYLKNLLEIEQLIKRSFQITDPPYRFQTETATLGCWLKSMPFLGLTALVLFYILGVLYYNIKCIPW
;
A
#
# COMPACT_ATOMS: atom_id res chain seq x y z
N MET A 1 23.76 -10.80 -3.86
CA MET A 1 23.42 -9.41 -4.21
C MET A 1 22.14 -9.05 -3.47
N PHE A 2 22.20 -8.16 -2.48
CA PHE A 2 21.00 -7.73 -1.76
C PHE A 2 20.22 -6.78 -2.66
N ARG A 3 19.03 -7.18 -3.11
CA ARG A 3 18.15 -6.26 -3.84
C ARG A 3 17.69 -5.18 -2.86
N THR A 4 17.87 -3.91 -3.21
CA THR A 4 17.32 -2.78 -2.45
C THR A 4 15.80 -2.89 -2.41
N LYS A 5 15.15 -2.46 -1.32
CA LYS A 5 13.67 -2.43 -1.18
C LYS A 5 13.07 -1.35 -2.09
N THR A 6 13.17 -1.58 -3.39
CA THR A 6 12.75 -0.68 -4.45
C THR A 6 11.48 -1.23 -5.09
N VAL A 7 10.48 -0.37 -5.21
CA VAL A 7 9.27 -0.62 -5.99
C VAL A 7 9.47 0.00 -7.38
N GLY A 8 9.40 -0.82 -8.42
CA GLY A 8 9.47 -0.36 -9.80
C GLY A 8 8.08 -0.18 -10.40
N ILE A 9 7.79 1.00 -10.96
CA ILE A 9 6.58 1.27 -11.73
C ILE A 9 6.92 1.15 -13.21
N PHE A 10 6.44 0.11 -13.85
CA PHE A 10 6.64 -0.17 -15.27
C PHE A 10 5.41 0.27 -16.05
N THR A 11 5.58 1.21 -16.98
CA THR A 11 4.42 1.84 -17.64
C THR A 11 4.76 2.50 -18.97
N ARG A 12 3.74 2.66 -19.82
CA ARG A 12 3.82 3.50 -21.03
C ARG A 12 3.29 4.94 -20.81
N GLU A 13 2.88 5.27 -19.59
CA GLU A 13 2.34 6.58 -19.21
C GLU A 13 3.44 7.57 -18.79
N ASP A 14 3.14 8.85 -18.94
CA ASP A 14 3.95 9.93 -18.36
C ASP A 14 3.85 9.94 -16.83
N ALA A 15 4.94 10.29 -16.16
CA ALA A 15 5.05 10.26 -14.69
C ALA A 15 3.99 11.09 -13.96
N GLU A 16 3.47 12.14 -14.60
CA GLU A 16 2.43 13.00 -14.05
C GLU A 16 1.11 12.25 -13.84
N VAL A 17 0.79 11.25 -14.69
CA VAL A 17 -0.48 10.51 -14.66
C VAL A 17 -0.62 9.68 -13.38
N TYR A 18 0.47 9.10 -12.88
CA TYR A 18 0.51 8.26 -11.68
C TYR A 18 1.33 8.87 -10.56
N LYS A 19 1.47 10.21 -10.54
CA LYS A 19 2.16 10.91 -9.45
C LYS A 19 1.54 10.55 -8.09
N TRP A 20 0.21 10.46 -8.04
CA TRP A 20 -0.53 10.05 -6.85
C TRP A 20 -0.06 8.70 -6.30
N LEU A 21 0.19 7.72 -7.17
CA LEU A 21 0.64 6.39 -6.80
C LEU A 21 2.05 6.44 -6.24
N THR A 22 2.92 7.23 -6.87
CA THR A 22 4.29 7.43 -6.39
C THR A 22 4.30 8.06 -5.00
N ASP A 23 3.51 9.11 -4.79
CA ASP A 23 3.37 9.77 -3.49
C ASP A 23 2.86 8.80 -2.42
N CYS A 24 1.80 8.03 -2.72
CA CYS A 24 1.27 7.02 -1.81
C CYS A 24 2.29 5.92 -1.46
N LEU A 25 3.12 5.48 -2.42
CA LEU A 25 4.13 4.45 -2.18
C LEU A 25 5.28 4.97 -1.31
N LEU A 26 5.68 6.23 -1.48
CA LEU A 26 6.75 6.85 -0.68
C LEU A 26 6.34 7.10 0.77
N ASP A 27 5.04 7.26 1.03
CA ASP A 27 4.49 7.36 2.39
C ASP A 27 4.53 6.01 3.14
N LEU A 28 4.71 4.88 2.43
CA LEU A 28 4.84 3.57 3.05
C LEU A 28 6.24 3.39 3.66
N SER A 29 6.30 3.25 4.98
CA SER A 29 7.58 3.09 5.73
C SER A 29 8.44 1.90 5.28
N CYS A 30 7.85 0.90 4.61
CA CYS A 30 8.55 -0.26 4.08
C CYS A 30 9.23 0.00 2.73
N VAL A 31 8.81 1.02 1.99
CA VAL A 31 9.34 1.40 0.68
C VAL A 31 10.46 2.40 0.88
N LYS A 32 11.67 2.06 0.45
CA LYS A 32 12.82 2.98 0.56
C LYS A 32 12.95 3.86 -0.67
N ASN A 33 12.53 3.35 -1.82
CA ASN A 33 12.66 4.02 -3.09
C ASN A 33 11.57 3.53 -4.04
N THR A 34 11.08 4.44 -4.87
CA THR A 34 10.18 4.14 -5.98
C THR A 34 10.84 4.66 -7.25
N GLU A 35 11.01 3.77 -8.23
CA GLU A 35 11.58 4.13 -9.53
C GLU A 35 10.56 3.90 -10.62
N SER A 36 10.53 4.80 -11.60
CA SER A 36 9.69 4.65 -12.79
C SER A 36 10.53 4.18 -13.97
N PHE A 37 9.99 3.20 -14.69
CA PHE A 37 10.61 2.57 -15.84
C PHE A 37 9.66 2.65 -17.04
N PRO A 38 9.91 3.58 -17.99
CA PRO A 38 9.08 3.72 -19.17
C PRO A 38 9.25 2.49 -20.07
N ILE A 39 8.12 1.88 -20.45
CA ILE A 39 8.04 0.81 -21.43
C ILE A 39 7.90 1.43 -22.82
N SER A 40 8.72 0.97 -23.75
CA SER A 40 8.64 1.37 -25.16
C SER A 40 8.69 0.14 -26.07
N ASN A 41 8.32 0.30 -27.33
CA ASN A 41 8.34 -0.81 -28.29
C ASN A 41 9.74 -1.35 -28.58
N SER A 42 10.81 -0.56 -28.34
CA SER A 42 12.20 -0.97 -28.56
C SER A 42 12.87 -1.59 -27.33
N ASN A 43 12.31 -1.37 -26.13
CA ASN A 43 12.58 -2.02 -24.84
C ASN A 43 13.98 -2.64 -24.56
N TRP A 44 15.08 -2.00 -24.97
CA TRP A 44 16.43 -2.53 -24.76
C TRP A 44 16.87 -2.54 -23.30
N SER A 45 16.43 -1.58 -22.48
CA SER A 45 16.80 -1.48 -21.06
C SER A 45 15.88 -2.26 -20.11
N PHE A 46 14.71 -2.71 -20.58
CA PHE A 46 13.67 -3.27 -19.71
C PHE A 46 14.19 -4.38 -18.79
N LYS A 47 15.02 -5.27 -19.32
CA LYS A 47 15.60 -6.37 -18.53
C LYS A 47 16.52 -5.89 -17.41
N GLU A 48 17.32 -4.87 -17.67
CA GLU A 48 18.21 -4.26 -16.68
C GLU A 48 17.40 -3.53 -15.60
N ASP A 49 16.34 -2.85 -16.02
CA ASP A 49 15.43 -2.11 -15.15
C ASP A 49 14.70 -3.03 -14.16
N VAL A 50 14.21 -4.18 -14.61
CA VAL A 50 13.60 -5.19 -13.73
C VAL A 50 14.57 -5.70 -12.67
N ASN A 51 15.85 -5.85 -12.99
CA ASN A 51 16.86 -6.32 -12.04
C ASN A 51 17.18 -5.32 -10.92
N LYS A 52 16.80 -4.05 -11.06
CA LYS A 52 16.95 -3.01 -10.02
C LYS A 52 15.86 -3.09 -8.94
N CYS A 53 14.80 -3.85 -9.18
CA CYS A 53 13.60 -3.84 -8.35
C CYS A 53 13.44 -5.11 -7.51
N THR A 54 12.75 -4.96 -6.38
CA THR A 54 12.27 -6.09 -5.57
C THR A 54 10.81 -6.41 -5.81
N PHE A 55 10.01 -5.38 -6.10
CA PHE A 55 8.59 -5.46 -6.35
C PHE A 55 8.26 -4.63 -7.57
N ALA A 56 7.39 -5.13 -8.43
CA ALA A 56 7.00 -4.43 -9.66
C ALA A 56 5.51 -4.16 -9.70
N ILE A 57 5.19 -2.97 -10.19
CA ILE A 57 3.86 -2.52 -10.53
C ILE A 57 3.83 -2.33 -12.03
N LEU A 58 3.08 -3.16 -12.74
CA LEU A 58 2.75 -2.90 -14.13
C LEU A 58 1.53 -1.97 -14.16
N TYR A 59 1.75 -0.71 -14.56
CA TYR A 59 0.74 0.33 -14.51
C TYR A 59 0.22 0.67 -15.90
N HIS A 60 -1.10 0.65 -16.04
CA HIS A 60 -1.82 1.07 -17.25
C HIS A 60 -2.92 2.06 -16.90
N SER A 61 -3.22 2.99 -17.80
CA SER A 61 -4.34 3.91 -17.64
C SER A 61 -5.32 3.80 -18.79
N GLN A 62 -6.63 3.82 -18.50
CA GLN A 62 -7.68 3.81 -19.54
C GLN A 62 -7.61 5.06 -20.44
N THR A 63 -7.02 6.17 -19.96
CA THR A 63 -6.81 7.37 -20.79
C THR A 63 -5.87 7.14 -21.97
N ARG A 64 -5.05 6.08 -21.92
CA ARG A 64 -4.16 5.67 -23.02
C ARG A 64 -4.85 4.81 -24.07
N GLY A 65 -6.12 4.45 -23.85
CA GLY A 65 -6.92 3.66 -24.75
C GLY A 65 -7.49 2.42 -24.10
N ARG A 66 -7.63 1.36 -24.90
CA ARG A 66 -8.27 0.11 -24.45
C ARG A 66 -7.49 -0.54 -23.32
N ILE A 67 -8.22 -1.26 -22.47
CA ILE A 67 -7.66 -2.03 -21.36
C ILE A 67 -7.17 -3.39 -21.91
N ASN A 68 -6.17 -3.34 -22.80
CA ASN A 68 -5.60 -4.51 -23.46
C ASN A 68 -4.24 -4.81 -22.83
N VAL A 69 -4.24 -5.25 -21.58
CA VAL A 69 -3.00 -5.51 -20.84
C VAL A 69 -2.34 -6.78 -21.37
N THR A 70 -3.07 -7.91 -21.39
CA THR A 70 -2.61 -9.22 -21.88
C THR A 70 -3.72 -10.01 -22.60
N ASP A 71 -3.34 -11.09 -23.30
CA ASP A 71 -4.22 -12.15 -23.86
C ASP A 71 -5.34 -11.70 -24.83
N VAL A 72 -5.31 -10.46 -25.28
CA VAL A 72 -6.24 -9.90 -26.26
C VAL A 72 -5.47 -9.37 -27.47
N THR A 73 -6.17 -9.18 -28.58
CA THR A 73 -5.56 -8.59 -29.78
C THR A 73 -4.95 -7.23 -29.45
N ASP A 74 -3.71 -7.01 -29.93
CA ASP A 74 -2.90 -5.81 -29.66
C ASP A 74 -2.66 -5.55 -28.17
N SER A 75 -2.54 -6.62 -27.37
CA SER A 75 -2.07 -6.57 -25.99
C SER A 75 -0.73 -5.80 -25.88
N LEU A 76 -0.65 -4.96 -24.86
CA LEU A 76 0.50 -4.05 -24.70
C LEU A 76 1.64 -4.65 -23.89
N TYR A 77 1.37 -5.66 -23.04
CA TYR A 77 2.29 -6.06 -21.98
C TYR A 77 2.48 -7.58 -21.82
N ASP A 78 2.10 -8.40 -22.79
CA ASP A 78 2.24 -9.87 -22.68
C ASP A 78 3.69 -10.28 -22.34
N LYS A 79 4.67 -9.69 -23.01
CA LYS A 79 6.10 -9.99 -22.83
C LYS A 79 6.64 -9.38 -21.54
N GLU A 80 6.24 -8.16 -21.24
CA GLU A 80 6.66 -7.42 -20.06
C GLU A 80 6.16 -8.09 -18.78
N LEU A 81 4.87 -8.46 -18.71
CA LEU A 81 4.31 -9.16 -17.56
C LEU A 81 4.94 -10.55 -17.36
N ASP A 82 5.17 -11.27 -18.47
CA ASP A 82 5.87 -12.56 -18.43
C ASP A 82 7.27 -12.43 -17.85
N TYR A 83 8.05 -11.47 -18.35
CA TYR A 83 9.41 -11.25 -17.89
C TYR A 83 9.47 -10.77 -16.44
N LEU A 84 8.57 -9.88 -16.02
CA LEU A 84 8.44 -9.43 -14.63
C LEU A 84 8.18 -10.61 -13.70
N SER A 85 7.18 -11.44 -14.01
CA SER A 85 6.82 -12.62 -13.22
C SER A 85 7.96 -13.63 -13.15
N ASN A 86 8.63 -13.91 -14.27
CA ASN A 86 9.74 -14.86 -14.31
C ASN A 86 10.98 -14.37 -13.54
N THR A 87 11.21 -13.07 -13.47
CA THR A 87 12.43 -12.49 -12.85
C THR A 87 12.25 -12.16 -11.37
N LEU A 88 11.06 -11.66 -11.00
CA LEU A 88 10.75 -11.24 -9.63
C LEU A 88 9.92 -12.28 -8.87
N GLY A 89 9.25 -13.18 -9.57
CA GLY A 89 8.26 -14.10 -9.03
C GLY A 89 6.88 -13.45 -8.96
N LYS A 90 5.84 -14.24 -9.26
CA LYS A 90 4.43 -13.83 -9.24
C LYS A 90 4.03 -13.02 -8.00
N SER A 91 4.49 -13.42 -6.81
CA SER A 91 4.14 -12.78 -5.54
C SER A 91 4.63 -11.34 -5.41
N ASN A 92 5.54 -10.91 -6.28
CA ASN A 92 6.22 -9.62 -6.24
C ASN A 92 5.84 -8.73 -7.44
N VAL A 93 4.79 -9.09 -8.17
CA VAL A 93 4.29 -8.35 -9.33
C VAL A 93 2.81 -8.08 -9.13
N ILE A 94 2.38 -6.83 -9.31
CA ILE A 94 0.96 -6.47 -9.36
C ILE A 94 0.66 -5.73 -10.65
N VAL A 95 -0.61 -5.77 -11.06
CA VAL A 95 -1.12 -4.96 -12.17
C VAL A 95 -2.07 -3.91 -11.62
N ILE A 96 -1.85 -2.66 -12.00
CA ILE A 96 -2.73 -1.53 -11.68
C ILE A 96 -3.32 -1.00 -12.98
N ILE A 97 -4.65 -0.83 -13.00
CA ILE A 97 -5.37 -0.17 -14.08
C ILE A 97 -6.09 1.05 -13.49
N ASP A 98 -5.68 2.23 -13.93
CA ASP A 98 -6.19 3.51 -13.43
C ASP A 98 -7.09 4.24 -14.44
N ASN A 99 -7.76 5.29 -13.97
CA ASN A 99 -8.70 6.14 -14.70
C ASN A 99 -9.87 5.36 -15.28
N LEU A 100 -10.32 4.32 -14.57
CA LEU A 100 -11.47 3.54 -14.97
C LEU A 100 -12.78 4.28 -14.72
N ASP A 101 -13.76 4.08 -15.60
CA ASP A 101 -15.12 4.53 -15.33
C ASP A 101 -15.73 3.77 -14.16
N ASP A 102 -15.43 2.46 -14.05
CA ASP A 102 -15.92 1.55 -13.04
C ASP A 102 -14.80 0.61 -12.56
N SER A 103 -14.66 0.48 -11.24
CA SER A 103 -13.67 -0.37 -10.57
C SER A 103 -14.29 -1.51 -9.75
N ASN A 104 -15.57 -1.84 -9.99
CA ASN A 104 -16.27 -2.88 -9.26
C ASN A 104 -15.75 -4.31 -9.55
N ASP A 105 -16.24 -5.26 -8.74
CA ASP A 105 -15.84 -6.67 -8.83
C ASP A 105 -16.21 -7.29 -10.18
N ASN A 106 -17.33 -6.90 -10.81
CA ASN A 106 -17.73 -7.39 -12.14
C ASN A 106 -16.73 -6.98 -13.22
N ALA A 107 -16.27 -5.72 -13.19
CA ALA A 107 -15.25 -5.21 -14.11
C ALA A 107 -13.92 -5.96 -13.93
N LYS A 108 -13.55 -6.21 -12.67
CA LYS A 108 -12.36 -6.99 -12.31
C LYS A 108 -12.45 -8.45 -12.78
N GLU A 109 -13.58 -9.12 -12.54
CA GLU A 109 -13.82 -10.50 -12.98
C GLU A 109 -13.82 -10.61 -14.51
N ARG A 110 -14.42 -9.64 -15.20
CA ARG A 110 -14.40 -9.59 -16.67
C ARG A 110 -12.96 -9.51 -17.19
N ILE A 111 -12.16 -8.55 -16.71
CA ILE A 111 -10.76 -8.42 -17.11
C ILE A 111 -9.98 -9.70 -16.79
N GLN A 112 -10.15 -10.28 -15.60
CA GLN A 112 -9.44 -11.51 -15.22
C GLN A 112 -9.86 -12.75 -16.02
N SER A 113 -11.10 -12.80 -16.52
CA SER A 113 -11.59 -13.92 -17.34
C SER A 113 -11.11 -13.82 -18.79
N GLU A 114 -11.04 -12.61 -19.34
CA GLU A 114 -10.53 -12.31 -20.67
C GLU A 114 -8.98 -12.36 -20.71
N GLN A 115 -8.32 -11.86 -19.67
CA GLN A 115 -6.87 -11.63 -19.59
C GLN A 115 -6.24 -12.49 -18.49
N LYS A 116 -6.27 -13.81 -18.70
CA LYS A 116 -5.88 -14.84 -17.72
C LYS A 116 -4.42 -14.73 -17.27
N SER A 117 -3.52 -14.26 -18.14
CA SER A 117 -2.11 -14.07 -17.83
C SER A 117 -1.91 -13.15 -16.62
N ILE A 118 -2.80 -12.17 -16.39
CA ILE A 118 -2.76 -11.32 -15.19
C ILE A 118 -2.86 -12.18 -13.92
N LYS A 119 -3.86 -13.07 -13.85
CA LYS A 119 -4.08 -13.93 -12.69
C LYS A 119 -2.98 -14.98 -12.52
N GLU A 120 -2.39 -15.42 -13.62
CA GLU A 120 -1.34 -16.43 -13.62
C GLU A 120 0.01 -15.85 -13.20
N LYS A 121 0.31 -14.62 -13.60
CA LYS A 121 1.65 -14.00 -13.52
C LYS A 121 1.78 -12.87 -12.50
N ALA A 122 0.68 -12.33 -11.98
CA ALA A 122 0.70 -11.31 -10.94
C ALA A 122 0.05 -11.80 -9.63
N ALA A 123 0.42 -11.20 -8.52
CA ALA A 123 -0.16 -11.39 -7.20
C ALA A 123 -1.58 -10.80 -7.10
N GLY A 124 -1.87 -9.76 -7.87
CA GLY A 124 -3.15 -9.08 -7.84
C GLY A 124 -3.38 -8.14 -9.01
N LEU A 125 -4.66 -7.87 -9.26
CA LEU A 125 -5.15 -6.84 -10.18
C LEU A 125 -5.92 -5.80 -9.36
N PHE A 126 -5.52 -4.54 -9.47
CA PHE A 126 -6.12 -3.42 -8.76
C PHE A 126 -6.67 -2.41 -9.74
N LEU A 127 -7.96 -2.11 -9.60
CA LEU A 127 -8.71 -1.21 -10.46
C LEU A 127 -8.96 0.10 -9.72
N PHE A 128 -8.61 1.21 -10.31
CA PHE A 128 -8.85 2.54 -9.74
C PHE A 128 -9.79 3.33 -10.64
N SER A 129 -10.93 3.72 -10.06
CA SER A 129 -11.89 4.65 -10.64
C SER A 129 -11.84 5.97 -9.86
N LYS A 130 -12.04 7.09 -10.57
CA LYS A 130 -12.10 8.42 -9.95
C LYS A 130 -13.28 8.59 -8.99
N ASN A 131 -14.30 7.74 -9.10
CA ASN A 131 -15.57 7.92 -8.43
C ASN A 131 -15.77 6.99 -7.21
N ASP A 132 -14.80 6.12 -6.90
CA ASP A 132 -14.94 5.11 -5.85
C ASP A 132 -13.81 5.17 -4.79
N THR A 133 -14.01 6.05 -3.81
CA THR A 133 -13.07 6.27 -2.69
C THR A 133 -12.92 5.04 -1.78
N ASN A 134 -13.96 4.23 -1.60
CA ASN A 134 -13.89 3.08 -0.71
C ASN A 134 -13.03 1.97 -1.32
N THR A 135 -13.23 1.68 -2.61
CA THR A 135 -12.40 0.74 -3.36
C THR A 135 -10.96 1.24 -3.45
N TYR A 136 -10.76 2.55 -3.61
CA TYR A 136 -9.44 3.17 -3.61
C TYR A 136 -8.64 2.85 -2.33
N LEU A 137 -9.21 3.12 -1.15
CA LEU A 137 -8.54 2.86 0.14
C LEU A 137 -8.30 1.38 0.38
N LYS A 138 -9.27 0.53 0.04
CA LYS A 138 -9.15 -0.94 0.13
C LYS A 138 -7.98 -1.45 -0.71
N ASN A 139 -7.87 -1.00 -1.96
CA ASN A 139 -6.80 -1.40 -2.87
C ASN A 139 -5.44 -0.97 -2.35
N LEU A 140 -5.29 0.27 -1.86
CA LEU A 140 -4.03 0.74 -1.30
C LEU A 140 -3.58 -0.08 -0.10
N LEU A 141 -4.49 -0.43 0.81
CA LEU A 141 -4.18 -1.27 1.96
C LEU A 141 -3.69 -2.67 1.55
N GLU A 142 -4.34 -3.27 0.56
CA GLU A 142 -3.95 -4.59 0.04
C GLU A 142 -2.58 -4.52 -0.66
N ILE A 143 -2.33 -3.48 -1.45
CA ILE A 143 -1.03 -3.24 -2.09
C ILE A 143 0.07 -3.08 -1.04
N GLU A 144 -0.16 -2.30 0.01
CA GLU A 144 0.78 -2.13 1.12
C GLU A 144 1.12 -3.48 1.77
N GLN A 145 0.11 -4.32 2.03
CA GLN A 145 0.33 -5.66 2.61
C GLN A 145 1.16 -6.56 1.70
N LEU A 146 0.91 -6.54 0.39
CA LEU A 146 1.69 -7.31 -0.58
C LEU A 146 3.15 -6.85 -0.63
N ILE A 147 3.39 -5.54 -0.63
CA ILE A 147 4.74 -4.97 -0.62
C ILE A 147 5.48 -5.33 0.68
N LYS A 148 4.83 -5.19 1.85
CA LYS A 148 5.42 -5.57 3.15
C LYS A 148 5.83 -7.04 3.18
N ARG A 149 4.94 -7.93 2.71
CA ARG A 149 5.22 -9.37 2.59
C ARG A 149 6.40 -9.63 1.64
N SER A 150 6.43 -8.98 0.48
CA SER A 150 7.50 -9.14 -0.51
C SER A 150 8.87 -8.76 0.06
N PHE A 151 8.93 -7.68 0.83
CA PHE A 151 10.18 -7.19 1.42
C PHE A 151 10.63 -7.98 2.66
N GLN A 152 9.99 -9.12 2.94
CA GLN A 152 10.25 -9.98 4.10
C GLN A 152 10.26 -9.19 5.40
N ILE A 153 9.46 -8.12 5.47
CA ILE A 153 9.14 -7.48 6.75
C ILE A 153 8.09 -8.38 7.36
N THR A 154 8.54 -9.47 7.99
CA THR A 154 7.80 -9.96 9.15
C THR A 154 7.95 -8.86 10.19
N ASP A 155 6.93 -8.03 10.37
CA ASP A 155 6.74 -7.49 11.70
C ASP A 155 6.81 -8.71 12.64
N PRO A 156 7.57 -8.66 13.74
CA PRO A 156 7.47 -9.72 14.74
C PRO A 156 5.97 -9.94 15.00
N PRO A 157 5.50 -11.20 15.08
CA PRO A 157 4.07 -11.47 15.27
C PRO A 157 3.62 -10.58 16.42
N TYR A 158 2.60 -9.74 16.15
CA TYR A 158 2.07 -8.80 17.11
C TYR A 158 1.82 -9.55 18.41
N ARG A 159 2.78 -9.46 19.33
CA ARG A 159 2.65 -10.03 20.66
C ARG A 159 1.71 -9.05 21.32
N PHE A 160 0.49 -9.48 21.57
CA PHE A 160 -0.43 -8.77 22.45
C PHE A 160 0.26 -8.71 23.82
N GLN A 161 1.12 -7.71 24.00
CA GLN A 161 1.63 -7.31 25.30
C GLN A 161 0.47 -6.59 25.95
N THR A 162 -0.32 -7.34 26.69
CA THR A 162 -0.88 -6.81 27.93
C THR A 162 0.31 -6.30 28.74
N GLU A 163 0.56 -4.99 28.69
CA GLU A 163 0.80 -4.14 29.87
C GLU A 163 1.30 -2.74 29.49
N THR A 164 0.53 -1.76 29.96
CA THR A 164 0.91 -0.37 30.22
C THR A 164 1.30 0.51 29.03
N ALA A 165 0.32 1.32 28.62
CA ALA A 165 0.51 2.52 27.84
C ALA A 165 1.59 3.41 28.49
N THR A 166 2.81 3.37 27.94
CA THR A 166 3.77 4.45 28.09
C THR A 166 3.45 5.48 27.00
N LEU A 167 2.55 6.40 27.37
CA LEU A 167 2.36 7.68 26.72
C LEU A 167 3.72 8.36 26.51
N GLY A 168 4.11 8.53 25.25
CA GLY A 168 5.44 9.03 24.92
C GLY A 168 5.59 9.67 23.55
N CYS A 169 4.74 10.63 23.18
CA CYS A 169 5.17 11.77 22.32
C CYS A 169 4.20 12.97 22.27
N TRP A 170 3.50 13.31 23.38
CA TRP A 170 2.79 14.60 23.52
C TRP A 170 2.84 15.18 24.95
N LEU A 171 3.81 14.77 25.78
CA LEU A 171 3.92 15.23 27.17
C LEU A 171 5.35 15.65 27.56
N LYS A 172 6.04 16.39 26.69
CA LYS A 172 7.29 17.08 27.05
C LYS A 172 7.15 18.60 27.25
N SER A 173 5.92 19.12 27.30
CA SER A 173 5.68 20.56 27.51
C SER A 173 4.52 20.86 28.46
N MET A 174 4.44 20.16 29.60
CA MET A 174 3.56 20.58 30.69
C MET A 174 4.32 20.53 32.02
N PRO A 175 4.32 21.62 32.82
CA PRO A 175 4.86 21.58 34.16
C PRO A 175 4.07 20.56 34.99
N PHE A 176 4.81 19.66 35.60
CA PHE A 176 4.35 18.52 36.37
C PHE A 176 3.64 18.99 37.66
N LEU A 177 2.37 19.38 37.56
CA LEU A 177 1.55 19.84 38.71
C LEU A 177 0.09 19.37 38.65
N GLY A 178 -0.22 18.36 37.83
CA GLY A 178 -1.60 17.91 37.60
C GLY A 178 -2.05 16.68 38.40
N LEU A 179 -1.16 15.71 38.67
CA LEU A 179 -1.62 14.40 39.18
C LEU A 179 -1.69 14.34 40.71
N THR A 180 -0.75 14.98 41.41
CA THR A 180 -0.75 15.04 42.88
C THR A 180 -1.91 15.88 43.42
N ALA A 181 -2.24 16.98 42.73
CA ALA A 181 -3.37 17.84 43.09
C ALA A 181 -4.72 17.10 42.95
N LEU A 182 -4.92 16.34 41.88
CA LEU A 182 -6.17 15.59 41.67
C LEU A 182 -6.36 14.47 42.69
N VAL A 183 -5.29 13.76 43.07
CA VAL A 183 -5.35 12.76 44.15
C VAL A 183 -5.65 13.41 45.50
N LEU A 184 -5.07 14.58 45.78
CA LEU A 184 -5.38 15.37 46.98
C LEU A 184 -6.85 15.83 47.02
N PHE A 185 -7.38 16.34 45.89
CA PHE A 185 -8.79 16.74 45.80
C PHE A 185 -9.73 15.54 45.94
N TYR A 186 -9.39 14.39 45.36
CA TYR A 186 -10.18 13.17 45.52
C TYR A 186 -10.19 12.68 46.98
N ILE A 187 -9.02 12.61 47.63
CA ILE A 187 -8.93 12.20 49.03
C ILE A 187 -9.68 13.18 49.93
N LEU A 188 -9.52 14.50 49.73
CA LEU A 188 -10.24 15.52 50.50
C LEU A 188 -11.76 15.44 50.29
N GLY A 189 -12.22 15.19 49.05
CA GLY A 189 -13.63 15.01 48.73
C GLY A 189 -14.22 13.78 49.40
N VAL A 190 -13.51 12.65 49.38
CA VAL A 190 -13.93 11.41 50.05
C VAL A 190 -13.92 11.58 51.58
N LEU A 191 -12.94 12.28 52.15
CA LEU A 191 -12.91 12.55 53.59
C LEU A 191 -14.07 13.46 54.02
N TYR A 192 -14.34 14.53 53.25
CA TYR A 192 -15.45 15.44 53.49
C TYR A 192 -16.80 14.71 53.47
N TYR A 193 -17.00 13.82 52.48
CA TYR A 193 -18.23 13.06 52.35
C TYR A 193 -18.43 12.06 53.51
N ASN A 194 -17.36 11.39 53.95
CA ASN A 194 -17.43 10.43 55.05
C ASN A 194 -17.69 11.09 56.41
N ILE A 195 -17.18 12.31 56.65
CA ILE A 195 -17.42 13.04 57.91
C ILE A 195 -18.88 13.52 58.01
N LYS A 196 -19.52 13.89 56.88
CA LYS A 196 -20.91 14.37 56.87
C LYS A 196 -21.97 13.28 56.99
N CYS A 197 -21.61 12.01 56.83
CA CYS A 197 -22.52 10.87 56.87
C CYS A 197 -22.52 10.09 58.20
N ILE A 198 -21.93 10.64 59.26
CA ILE A 198 -22.08 10.12 60.63
C ILE A 198 -23.14 10.98 61.35
N PRO A 199 -24.41 10.55 61.44
CA PRO A 199 -25.37 11.20 62.32
C PRO A 199 -25.02 10.84 63.77
N TRP A 200 -24.85 11.86 64.60
CA TRP A 200 -24.97 11.73 66.06
C TRP A 200 -26.41 11.40 66.44
#